data_AF-A0A7C1A6Z1-F1
#
_entry.id   AF-A0A7C1A6Z1-F1
#
_cell.length_a   1.000
_cell.length_b   1.000
_cell.length_c   1.000
_cell.angle_alpha   90.00
_cell.angle_beta   90.00
_cell.angle_gamma   90.00
#
_symmetry.space_group_name_H-M   'P 1'
#
loop_
_entity.id
_entity.type
_entity.pdbx_description
1 polymer ?
#
loop_
_entity_poly.entity_id
_entity_poly.type
_entity_poly.pdbx_seq_one_letter_code
_entity_poly.pdbx_strand_id
1 'polypeptide(L)'
;MNDNQIIYILNIFAQYEHCFIFEDLLIYVKPDFDRELLKRALLNDSRFILLNKENSDKKYFIPKKRLFQWFCQLNLRLAKAKQFRLSKHQLAMLTSFLCIHDRWDTPPAEVIQFGKQFGFIGTTYTENQYVFPLAYILSFMSHRLSEVTVKHIIKEISSDTIDINFSFRHLAQELIQEKFSCFTKRECYIIKAREGLLIGKKMTLDWIGIHYGITRERVRQIESKFWYKLRHPVHAPTFSRALIYNIMSKQGNLIFTANSSEDLTISFLAKCSGVPFIILPDIKKLILGVFSEDTILPKSSSSIFKYVDVASIISRLESDDYPCFIKSDLKTLAESIRRFRLKHLNKRQKAYLALRTIGKPAHSAKITEVYNSLFPDHPSTEHNIHAVLSYEKYGVVWIGIRSTFALKEWGYEHPSATLFDTVTKIVEEKYKETTRPVSFEIIVAEMGKYRQFVRNSSLTIASHCNPNLRRIGKNSFIPKKPNEEETQEEIIAEELDRILREFQTKEQAESAITNIPKNVKISEKPIKLSDAKIKYYKKIFQLYKEYGTFKKVASKESLTSERVQQ
;
A
#
# COMPACT_ATOMS: atom_id res chain seq x y z
N MET A 1 59.24 15.38 4.05
CA MET A 1 59.43 14.14 4.84
C MET A 1 58.16 13.73 5.59
N ASN A 2 57.43 14.66 6.20
CA ASN A 2 56.20 14.35 6.94
C ASN A 2 55.12 13.69 6.07
N ASP A 3 54.85 14.19 4.86
CA ASP A 3 53.78 13.64 4.00
C ASP A 3 54.00 12.18 3.59
N ASN A 4 55.23 11.79 3.23
CA ASN A 4 55.55 10.41 2.88
C ASN A 4 55.38 9.46 4.08
N GLN A 5 55.70 9.92 5.29
CA GLN A 5 55.49 9.15 6.51
C GLN A 5 54.00 8.99 6.83
N ILE A 6 53.18 10.04 6.64
CA ILE A 6 51.72 9.97 6.79
C ILE A 6 51.13 8.97 5.81
N ILE A 7 51.47 9.09 4.53
CA ILE A 7 50.97 8.19 3.48
C ILE A 7 51.34 6.74 3.82
N TYR A 8 52.58 6.50 4.27
CA TYR A 8 53.04 5.18 4.70
C TYR A 8 52.20 4.63 5.86
N ILE A 9 51.98 5.41 6.93
CA ILE A 9 51.17 5.00 8.08
C ILE A 9 49.73 4.71 7.64
N LEU A 10 49.10 5.61 6.88
CA LEU A 10 47.74 5.40 6.40
C LEU A 10 47.64 4.18 5.48
N ASN A 11 48.66 3.85 4.70
CA ASN A 11 48.69 2.63 3.89
C ASN A 11 48.74 1.35 4.73
N ILE A 12 49.48 1.34 5.84
CA ILE A 12 49.47 0.22 6.79
C ILE A 12 48.07 0.04 7.38
N PHE A 13 47.50 1.13 7.91
CA PHE A 13 46.18 1.07 8.54
C PHE A 13 45.04 0.82 7.55
N ALA A 14 45.19 1.14 6.27
CA ALA A 14 44.22 0.76 5.24
C ALA A 14 44.10 -0.77 5.06
N GLN A 15 45.10 -1.53 5.50
CA GLN A 15 45.10 -3.01 5.47
C GLN A 15 44.72 -3.64 6.82
N TYR A 16 44.45 -2.84 7.85
CA TYR A 16 44.14 -3.34 9.19
C TYR A 16 42.83 -4.14 9.23
N GLU A 17 42.81 -5.18 10.07
CA GLU A 17 41.68 -6.11 10.19
C GLU A 17 40.63 -5.71 11.23
N HIS A 18 40.95 -4.70 12.05
CA HIS A 18 40.14 -4.26 13.18
C HIS A 18 39.96 -2.74 13.18
N CYS A 19 38.99 -2.27 13.95
CA CYS A 19 38.87 -0.88 14.31
C CYS A 19 40.11 -0.44 15.10
N PHE A 20 40.55 0.78 14.88
CA PHE A 20 41.67 1.41 15.57
C PHE A 20 41.30 2.81 16.04
N ILE A 21 42.02 3.34 17.00
CA ILE A 21 41.90 4.73 17.48
C ILE A 21 43.08 5.56 16.97
N PHE A 22 43.00 6.88 17.12
CA PHE A 22 44.06 7.78 16.66
C PHE A 22 45.40 7.47 17.35
N GLU A 23 45.36 7.09 18.62
CA GLU A 23 46.52 6.76 19.45
C GLU A 23 47.30 5.57 18.89
N ASP A 24 46.65 4.62 18.21
CA ASP A 24 47.31 3.45 17.60
C ASP A 24 48.28 3.87 16.49
N LEU A 25 48.00 4.99 15.80
CA LEU A 25 48.87 5.50 14.74
C LEU A 25 50.14 6.13 15.33
N LEU A 26 50.07 6.67 16.54
CA LEU A 26 51.19 7.39 17.17
C LEU A 26 52.39 6.47 17.46
N ILE A 27 52.19 5.16 17.52
CA ILE A 27 53.25 4.15 17.68
C ILE A 27 54.24 4.19 16.50
N TYR A 28 53.79 4.60 15.31
CA TYR A 28 54.57 4.63 14.07
C TYR A 28 55.22 6.00 13.79
N VAL A 29 55.11 6.91 14.75
CA VAL A 29 55.41 8.32 14.59
C VAL A 29 56.53 8.72 15.55
N LYS A 30 57.46 9.56 15.10
CA LYS A 30 58.53 10.08 15.96
C LYS A 30 57.95 11.07 17.00
N PRO A 31 58.54 11.22 18.19
CA PRO A 31 58.02 12.11 19.24
C PRO A 31 57.74 13.55 18.78
N ASP A 32 58.57 14.09 17.88
CA ASP A 32 58.52 15.48 17.40
C ASP A 32 57.57 15.70 16.19
N PHE A 33 56.75 14.71 15.86
CA PHE A 33 55.89 14.77 14.68
C PHE A 33 54.61 15.59 14.91
N ASP A 34 54.15 16.27 13.86
CA ASP A 34 52.91 17.04 13.90
C ASP A 34 51.68 16.12 13.95
N ARG A 35 51.16 15.93 15.16
CA ARG A 35 49.98 15.11 15.44
C ARG A 35 48.72 15.66 14.80
N GLU A 36 48.57 16.99 14.71
CA GLU A 36 47.39 17.61 14.12
C GLU A 36 47.36 17.41 12.60
N LEU A 37 48.52 17.41 11.96
CA LEU A 37 48.65 17.11 10.53
C LEU A 37 48.24 15.65 10.24
N LEU A 38 48.69 14.68 11.05
CA LEU A 38 48.26 13.27 10.92
C LEU A 38 46.75 13.09 11.12
N LYS A 39 46.21 13.75 12.15
CA LYS A 39 44.78 13.68 12.50
C LYS A 39 43.91 14.24 11.38
N ARG A 40 44.30 15.38 10.80
CA ARG A 40 43.63 15.96 9.62
C ARG A 40 43.73 15.05 8.41
N ALA A 41 44.90 14.45 8.16
CA ALA A 41 45.07 13.51 7.06
C ALA A 41 44.17 12.26 7.21
N LEU A 42 44.11 11.66 8.40
CA LEU A 42 43.25 10.52 8.69
C LEU A 42 41.76 10.85 8.51
N LEU A 43 41.30 12.00 9.02
CA LEU A 43 39.90 12.42 8.91
C LEU A 43 39.47 12.72 7.47
N ASN A 44 40.41 13.15 6.63
CA ASN A 44 40.15 13.48 5.22
C ASN A 44 40.41 12.29 4.27
N ASP A 45 40.97 11.18 4.75
CA ASP A 45 41.26 10.02 3.91
C ASP A 45 39.99 9.18 3.69
N SER A 46 39.57 9.13 2.43
CA SER A 46 38.32 8.50 2.01
C SER A 46 38.30 6.98 2.19
N ARG A 47 39.44 6.34 2.51
CA ARG A 47 39.52 4.88 2.75
C ARG A 47 39.00 4.49 4.12
N PHE A 48 38.88 5.43 5.05
CA PHE A 48 38.44 5.15 6.42
C PHE A 48 37.00 5.64 6.68
N ILE A 49 36.36 5.03 7.67
CA ILE A 49 35.09 5.48 8.23
C ILE A 49 35.34 5.79 9.70
N LEU A 50 34.96 6.99 10.12
CA LEU A 50 34.90 7.37 11.52
C LEU A 50 33.64 6.77 12.15
N LEU A 51 33.80 6.05 13.26
CA LEU A 51 32.74 5.48 14.05
C LEU A 51 32.66 6.21 15.39
N ASN A 52 31.51 6.80 15.67
CA ASN A 52 31.26 7.49 16.92
C ASN A 52 30.56 6.56 17.91
N LYS A 53 31.03 6.54 19.16
CA LYS A 53 30.39 5.78 20.24
C LYS A 53 29.56 6.72 21.11
N GLU A 54 28.27 6.42 21.24
CA GLU A 54 27.38 7.14 22.15
C GLU A 54 27.98 7.07 23.55
N ASN A 55 28.14 8.23 24.21
CA ASN A 55 28.71 8.39 25.55
C ASN A 55 30.23 8.13 25.69
N SER A 56 31.02 8.26 24.63
CA SER A 56 32.48 8.23 24.70
C SER A 56 33.12 9.25 23.77
N ASP A 57 34.14 9.96 24.25
CA ASP A 57 34.96 10.85 23.41
C ASP A 57 35.90 10.08 22.47
N LYS A 58 36.00 8.74 22.63
CA LYS A 58 36.84 7.90 21.79
C LYS A 58 36.27 7.79 20.37
N LYS A 59 37.14 8.09 19.40
CA LYS A 59 36.86 8.01 17.97
C LYS A 59 37.53 6.78 17.38
N TYR A 60 36.72 5.86 16.87
CA TYR A 60 37.23 4.66 16.19
C TYR A 60 37.22 4.87 14.69
N PHE A 61 38.18 4.24 14.02
CA PHE A 61 38.29 4.24 12.57
C PHE A 61 38.29 2.81 12.07
N ILE A 62 37.64 2.57 10.94
CA ILE A 62 37.67 1.29 10.24
C ILE A 62 37.95 1.49 8.75
N PRO A 63 38.83 0.67 8.13
CA PRO A 63 39.00 0.69 6.68
C PRO A 63 37.70 0.26 5.97
N LYS A 64 37.25 1.02 4.96
CA LYS A 64 36.08 0.70 4.13
C LYS A 64 36.18 -0.69 3.52
N LYS A 65 37.38 -1.05 3.03
CA LYS A 65 37.69 -2.38 2.48
C LYS A 65 37.41 -3.49 3.48
N ARG A 66 37.85 -3.32 4.74
CA ARG A 66 37.62 -4.30 5.80
C ARG A 66 36.14 -4.40 6.14
N LEU A 67 35.45 -3.27 6.30
CA LEU A 67 34.03 -3.27 6.60
C LEU A 67 33.20 -3.93 5.49
N PHE A 68 33.55 -3.68 4.23
CA PHE A 68 32.94 -4.33 3.08
C PHE A 68 33.13 -5.86 3.11
N GLN A 69 34.37 -6.32 3.34
CA GLN A 69 34.69 -7.75 3.47
C GLN A 69 33.91 -8.39 4.61
N TRP A 70 33.81 -7.71 5.76
CA TRP A 70 33.03 -8.18 6.90
C TRP A 70 31.55 -8.33 6.55
N PHE A 71 30.92 -7.36 5.88
CA PHE A 71 29.52 -7.47 5.45
C PHE A 71 29.30 -8.61 4.46
N CYS A 72 30.21 -8.80 3.50
CA CYS A 72 30.19 -9.93 2.57
C CYS A 72 30.21 -11.27 3.31
N GLN A 73 31.15 -11.43 4.26
CA GLN A 73 31.27 -12.65 5.06
C GLN A 73 30.07 -12.86 5.98
N LEU A 74 29.56 -11.79 6.59
CA LEU A 74 28.37 -11.82 7.42
C LEU A 74 27.16 -12.30 6.62
N ASN A 75 26.90 -11.73 5.44
CA ASN A 75 25.79 -12.15 4.59
C ASN A 75 25.92 -13.62 4.16
N LEU A 76 27.13 -14.11 3.88
CA LEU A 76 27.38 -15.51 3.56
C LEU A 76 27.07 -16.44 4.76
N ARG A 77 27.49 -16.05 5.98
CA ARG A 77 27.20 -16.81 7.21
C ARG A 77 25.71 -16.83 7.53
N LEU A 78 25.05 -15.68 7.41
CA LEU A 78 23.60 -15.53 7.58
C LEU A 78 22.81 -16.36 6.56
N ALA A 79 23.25 -16.38 5.30
CA ALA A 79 22.66 -17.22 4.26
C ALA A 79 22.72 -18.70 4.62
N LYS A 80 23.89 -19.17 5.10
CA LYS A 80 24.10 -20.56 5.54
C LYS A 80 23.23 -20.92 6.74
N ALA A 81 23.07 -20.00 7.68
CA ALA A 81 22.23 -20.18 8.87
C ALA A 81 20.73 -20.00 8.59
N LYS A 82 20.36 -19.56 7.38
CA LYS A 82 18.99 -19.12 7.02
C LYS A 82 18.42 -18.07 7.99
N GLN A 83 19.29 -17.22 8.53
CA GLN A 83 18.93 -16.13 9.42
C GLN A 83 19.09 -14.80 8.68
N PHE A 84 17.97 -14.17 8.34
CA PHE A 84 17.96 -12.98 7.48
C PHE A 84 17.53 -11.70 8.21
N ARG A 85 17.13 -11.84 9.47
CA ARG A 85 16.72 -10.77 10.36
C ARG A 85 17.59 -10.82 11.61
N LEU A 86 18.09 -9.67 12.05
CA LEU A 86 18.85 -9.53 13.29
C LEU A 86 18.25 -8.42 14.15
N SER A 87 18.18 -8.65 15.46
CA SER A 87 17.85 -7.59 16.40
C SER A 87 18.99 -6.57 16.50
N LYS A 88 18.68 -5.36 16.99
CA LYS A 88 19.69 -4.32 17.28
C LYS A 88 20.83 -4.87 18.15
N HIS A 89 20.50 -5.63 19.19
CA HIS A 89 21.47 -6.25 20.10
C HIS A 89 22.34 -7.31 19.40
N GLN A 90 21.75 -8.21 18.61
CA GLN A 90 22.52 -9.22 17.86
C GLN A 90 23.50 -8.57 16.90
N LEU A 91 23.09 -7.51 16.21
CA LEU A 91 23.97 -6.77 15.32
C LEU A 91 25.07 -6.05 16.07
N ALA A 92 24.78 -5.42 17.20
CA ALA A 92 25.77 -4.76 18.07
C ALA A 92 26.87 -5.72 18.53
N MET A 93 26.47 -6.93 18.95
CA MET A 93 27.39 -8.02 19.30
C MET A 93 28.28 -8.42 18.12
N LEU A 94 27.71 -8.56 16.93
CA LEU A 94 28.47 -8.91 15.73
C LEU A 94 29.43 -7.80 15.29
N THR A 95 29.02 -6.53 15.37
CA THR A 95 29.89 -5.38 15.06
C THR A 95 31.00 -5.22 16.09
N SER A 96 30.81 -5.70 17.33
CA SER A 96 31.86 -5.67 18.36
C SER A 96 33.06 -6.53 18.00
N PHE A 97 32.91 -7.59 17.20
CA PHE A 97 34.06 -8.38 16.72
C PHE A 97 34.96 -7.61 15.73
N LEU A 98 34.54 -6.43 15.25
CA LEU A 98 35.43 -5.53 14.51
C LEU A 98 36.42 -4.83 15.44
N CYS A 99 36.17 -4.75 16.74
CA CYS A 99 37.02 -4.12 17.73
C CYS A 99 37.79 -5.17 18.54
N ILE A 100 39.00 -4.84 18.99
CA ILE A 100 39.86 -5.79 19.74
C ILE A 100 39.50 -5.80 21.24
N HIS A 101 39.28 -4.62 21.83
CA HIS A 101 39.14 -4.46 23.29
C HIS A 101 37.85 -3.78 23.74
N ASP A 102 36.99 -3.38 22.80
CA ASP A 102 35.77 -2.63 23.08
C ASP A 102 34.54 -3.32 22.48
N ARG A 103 33.39 -3.09 23.11
CA ARG A 103 32.08 -3.54 22.63
C ARG A 103 31.17 -2.38 22.33
N TRP A 104 30.23 -2.63 21.43
CA TRP A 104 29.16 -1.72 21.08
C TRP A 104 27.87 -2.19 21.74
N ASP A 105 27.24 -1.32 22.53
CA ASP A 105 25.91 -1.58 23.09
C ASP A 105 24.82 -1.44 22.01
N THR A 106 25.08 -0.57 21.04
CA THR A 106 24.25 -0.33 19.86
C THR A 106 25.11 -0.33 18.60
N PRO A 107 24.61 -0.86 17.47
CA PRO A 107 25.41 -0.90 16.25
C PRO A 107 25.74 0.52 15.77
N PRO A 108 26.99 0.83 15.39
CA PRO A 108 27.38 2.17 14.95
C PRO A 108 26.55 2.64 13.75
N ALA A 109 26.05 3.88 13.79
CA ALA A 109 25.20 4.43 12.75
C ALA A 109 25.91 4.43 11.37
N GLU A 110 27.21 4.71 11.36
CA GLU A 110 28.04 4.77 10.15
C GLU A 110 28.22 3.38 9.53
N VAL A 111 28.31 2.32 10.36
CA VAL A 111 28.33 0.92 9.88
C VAL A 111 27.01 0.56 9.22
N ILE A 112 25.88 0.95 9.82
CA ILE A 112 24.55 0.72 9.24
C ILE A 112 24.40 1.48 7.92
N GLN A 113 24.80 2.75 7.88
CA GLN A 113 24.73 3.58 6.68
C GLN A 113 25.58 2.99 5.55
N PHE A 114 26.80 2.56 5.86
CA PHE A 114 27.67 1.87 4.90
C PHE A 114 27.03 0.60 4.37
N GLY A 115 26.49 -0.25 5.25
CA GLY A 115 25.81 -1.47 4.83
C GLY A 115 24.61 -1.21 3.93
N LYS A 116 23.81 -0.17 4.24
CA LYS A 116 22.65 0.26 3.43
C LYS A 116 23.08 0.74 2.04
N GLN A 117 24.16 1.51 1.94
CA GLN A 117 24.68 2.02 0.68
C GLN A 117 24.94 0.91 -0.35
N PHE A 118 25.43 -0.24 0.10
CA PHE A 118 25.73 -1.39 -0.76
C PHE A 118 24.62 -2.45 -0.77
N GLY A 119 23.51 -2.24 -0.07
CA GLY A 119 22.41 -3.21 0.00
C GLY A 119 22.70 -4.47 0.82
N PHE A 120 23.73 -4.46 1.67
CA PHE A 120 24.02 -5.57 2.57
C PHE A 120 22.99 -5.71 3.68
N ILE A 121 22.44 -4.59 4.13
CA ILE A 121 21.52 -4.50 5.25
C ILE A 121 20.47 -3.44 4.95
N GLY A 122 19.26 -3.65 5.45
CA GLY A 122 18.18 -2.68 5.41
C GLY A 122 17.41 -2.65 6.72
N THR A 123 16.41 -1.79 6.77
CA THR A 123 15.48 -1.65 7.91
C THR A 123 14.07 -1.92 7.44
N THR A 124 13.24 -2.43 8.35
CA THR A 124 11.77 -2.53 8.22
C THR A 124 11.10 -1.30 8.82
N TYR A 125 9.77 -1.27 8.86
CA TYR A 125 8.99 -0.28 9.61
C TYR A 125 9.00 -0.57 11.10
N THR A 126 9.18 -1.82 11.50
CA THR A 126 9.51 -2.19 12.88
C THR A 126 10.94 -1.77 13.21
N GLU A 127 11.11 -0.80 14.11
CA GLU A 127 12.43 -0.18 14.40
C GLU A 127 13.43 -1.12 15.11
N ASN A 128 13.00 -2.32 15.52
CA ASN A 128 13.80 -3.22 16.35
C ASN A 128 14.62 -4.25 15.59
N GLN A 129 14.50 -4.32 14.26
CA GLN A 129 15.17 -5.34 13.46
C GLN A 129 15.81 -4.78 12.19
N TYR A 130 16.90 -5.44 11.80
CA TYR A 130 17.57 -5.25 10.52
C TYR A 130 17.36 -6.47 9.63
N VAL A 131 17.21 -6.24 8.34
CA VAL A 131 17.03 -7.28 7.32
C VAL A 131 18.25 -7.36 6.41
N PHE A 132 18.55 -8.55 5.90
CA PHE A 132 19.72 -8.83 5.06
C PHE A 132 19.29 -9.42 3.70
N PRO A 133 18.94 -8.57 2.71
CA PRO A 133 18.42 -9.02 1.41
C PRO A 133 19.41 -9.91 0.64
N LEU A 134 20.71 -9.59 0.70
CA LEU A 134 21.73 -10.40 0.02
C LEU A 134 21.89 -11.77 0.67
N ALA A 135 21.88 -11.86 2.01
CA ALA A 135 21.87 -13.15 2.71
C ALA A 135 20.67 -14.01 2.29
N TYR A 136 19.48 -13.40 2.18
CA TYR A 136 18.28 -14.07 1.70
C TYR A 136 18.47 -14.63 0.29
N ILE A 137 18.97 -13.83 -0.66
CA ILE A 137 19.21 -14.26 -2.04
C ILE A 137 20.29 -15.35 -2.14
N LEU A 138 21.40 -15.21 -1.40
CA LEU A 138 22.48 -16.20 -1.36
C LEU A 138 22.02 -17.54 -0.77
N SER A 139 20.97 -17.56 0.04
CA SER A 139 20.45 -18.80 0.66
C SER A 139 19.77 -19.75 -0.32
N PHE A 140 19.34 -19.24 -1.49
CA PHE A 140 18.76 -20.05 -2.56
C PHE A 140 19.82 -20.73 -3.44
N MET A 141 21.04 -20.19 -3.44
CA MET A 141 22.17 -20.74 -4.19
C MET A 141 22.80 -21.90 -3.41
N SER A 142 23.51 -22.80 -4.11
CA SER A 142 24.28 -23.84 -3.42
C SER A 142 25.42 -23.23 -2.59
N HIS A 143 25.77 -23.84 -1.45
CA HIS A 143 26.82 -23.33 -0.56
C HIS A 143 28.12 -23.00 -1.31
N ARG A 144 28.58 -23.92 -2.17
CA ARG A 144 29.79 -23.75 -2.97
C ARG A 144 29.68 -22.56 -3.93
N LEU A 145 28.50 -22.35 -4.54
CA LEU A 145 28.29 -21.22 -5.44
C LEU A 145 28.33 -19.90 -4.67
N SER A 146 27.57 -19.79 -3.57
CA SER A 146 27.55 -18.58 -2.73
C SER A 146 28.95 -18.21 -2.23
N GLU A 147 29.72 -19.18 -1.77
CA GLU A 147 31.07 -18.97 -1.26
C GLU A 147 32.03 -18.47 -2.35
N VAL A 148 32.04 -19.12 -3.52
CA VAL A 148 32.90 -18.72 -4.64
C VAL A 148 32.49 -17.34 -5.15
N THR A 149 31.20 -17.06 -5.27
CA THR A 149 30.66 -15.75 -5.68
C THR A 149 31.10 -14.65 -4.73
N VAL A 150 30.92 -14.82 -3.42
CA VAL A 150 31.34 -13.84 -2.41
C VAL A 150 32.86 -13.66 -2.41
N LYS A 151 33.64 -14.75 -2.54
CA LYS A 151 35.11 -14.68 -2.61
C LYS A 151 35.59 -13.86 -3.82
N HIS A 152 34.95 -14.03 -4.99
CA HIS A 152 35.27 -13.24 -6.16
C HIS A 152 34.91 -11.76 -5.99
N ILE A 153 33.74 -11.46 -5.43
CA ILE A 153 33.32 -10.08 -5.12
C ILE A 153 34.34 -9.42 -4.20
N ILE A 154 34.73 -10.08 -3.12
CA ILE A 154 35.76 -9.58 -2.20
C ILE A 154 37.07 -9.32 -2.95
N LYS A 155 37.53 -10.27 -3.77
CA LYS A 155 38.80 -10.15 -4.50
C LYS A 155 38.79 -8.98 -5.48
N GLU A 156 37.72 -8.82 -6.25
CA GLU A 156 37.57 -7.77 -7.26
C GLU A 156 37.46 -6.37 -6.63
N ILE A 157 36.80 -6.27 -5.48
CA ILE A 157 36.66 -4.99 -4.78
C ILE A 157 37.92 -4.64 -3.96
N SER A 158 38.77 -5.63 -3.68
CA SER A 158 40.02 -5.45 -2.93
C SER A 158 41.20 -4.95 -3.77
N SER A 159 41.12 -4.86 -5.10
CA SER A 159 42.24 -4.52 -5.99
C SER A 159 42.45 -3.01 -6.22
N ASP A 160 42.05 -2.15 -5.26
CA ASP A 160 42.28 -0.69 -5.23
C ASP A 160 41.73 0.14 -6.41
N THR A 161 41.00 -0.47 -7.34
CA THR A 161 40.47 0.20 -8.55
C THR A 161 39.04 0.71 -8.44
N ILE A 162 38.35 0.46 -7.32
CA ILE A 162 36.95 0.85 -7.19
C ILE A 162 36.86 2.13 -6.40
N ASP A 163 36.93 3.22 -7.14
CA ASP A 163 36.21 4.43 -6.81
C ASP A 163 34.77 4.00 -6.49
N ILE A 164 34.27 4.22 -5.27
CA ILE A 164 32.98 3.68 -4.78
C ILE A 164 31.77 4.21 -5.61
N ASN A 165 32.05 5.09 -6.59
CA ASN A 165 31.18 5.53 -7.67
C ASN A 165 31.13 4.58 -8.90
N PHE A 166 31.91 3.50 -8.94
CA PHE A 166 31.89 2.52 -10.02
C PHE A 166 30.53 1.81 -10.04
N SER A 167 29.79 1.99 -11.13
CA SER A 167 28.43 1.47 -11.24
C SER A 167 28.45 -0.05 -11.29
N PHE A 168 28.03 -0.71 -10.21
CA PHE A 168 27.81 -2.17 -10.16
C PHE A 168 26.97 -2.70 -11.34
N ARG A 169 26.14 -1.83 -11.93
CA ARG A 169 25.37 -2.12 -13.15
C ARG A 169 26.28 -2.38 -14.36
N HIS A 170 27.36 -1.61 -14.51
CA HIS A 170 28.35 -1.80 -15.58
C HIS A 170 29.07 -3.14 -15.44
N LEU A 171 29.56 -3.45 -14.24
CA LEU A 171 30.19 -4.75 -13.94
C LEU A 171 29.26 -5.92 -14.27
N ALA A 172 27.99 -5.81 -13.90
CA ALA A 172 27.02 -6.85 -14.23
C ALA A 172 26.87 -7.02 -15.76
N GLN A 173 26.84 -5.92 -16.52
CA GLN A 173 26.76 -5.97 -17.99
C GLN A 173 28.02 -6.56 -18.62
N GLU A 174 29.21 -6.18 -18.15
CA GLU A 174 30.49 -6.72 -18.62
C GLU A 174 30.58 -8.23 -18.37
N LEU A 175 30.24 -8.69 -17.17
CA LEU A 175 30.23 -10.11 -16.82
C LEU A 175 29.28 -10.91 -17.72
N ILE A 176 28.12 -10.35 -18.05
CA ILE A 176 27.18 -10.96 -18.99
C ILE A 176 27.80 -11.06 -20.38
N GLN A 177 28.38 -9.97 -20.89
CA GLN A 177 28.99 -9.93 -22.23
C GLN A 177 30.20 -10.87 -22.34
N GLU A 178 31.09 -10.85 -21.35
CA GLU A 178 32.25 -11.72 -21.24
C GLU A 178 31.83 -13.18 -21.34
N LYS A 179 30.80 -13.62 -20.58
CA LYS A 179 30.36 -15.02 -20.64
C LYS A 179 29.63 -15.38 -21.91
N PHE A 180 28.85 -14.49 -22.50
CA PHE A 180 28.30 -14.74 -23.82
C PHE A 180 29.39 -14.90 -24.89
N SER A 181 30.56 -14.27 -24.76
CA SER A 181 31.67 -14.46 -25.71
C SER A 181 32.20 -15.92 -25.76
N CYS A 182 32.01 -16.70 -24.69
CA CYS A 182 32.45 -18.10 -24.62
C CYS A 182 31.53 -19.08 -25.38
N PHE A 183 30.37 -18.63 -25.86
CA PHE A 183 29.41 -19.46 -26.58
C PHE A 183 29.37 -19.10 -28.06
N THR A 184 28.87 -20.02 -28.90
CA THR A 184 28.74 -19.73 -30.33
C THR A 184 27.75 -18.58 -30.56
N LYS A 185 27.96 -17.78 -31.60
CA LYS A 185 27.06 -16.67 -31.97
C LYS A 185 25.59 -17.12 -32.07
N ARG A 186 25.37 -18.34 -32.58
CA ARG A 186 24.05 -18.97 -32.72
C ARG A 186 23.42 -19.30 -31.36
N GLU A 187 24.15 -19.94 -30.45
CA GLU A 187 23.65 -20.23 -29.10
C GLU A 187 23.30 -18.94 -28.35
N CYS A 188 24.18 -17.93 -28.43
CA CYS A 188 23.96 -16.62 -27.81
C CYS A 188 22.70 -15.94 -28.33
N TYR A 189 22.51 -15.88 -29.65
CA TYR A 189 21.34 -15.25 -30.23
C TYR A 189 20.06 -15.95 -29.78
N ILE A 190 20.01 -17.29 -29.90
CA ILE A 190 18.82 -18.08 -29.54
C ILE A 190 18.42 -17.76 -28.09
N ILE A 191 19.38 -17.75 -27.17
CA ILE A 191 19.09 -17.51 -25.75
C ILE A 191 18.71 -16.06 -25.48
N LYS A 192 19.43 -15.09 -26.05
CA LYS A 192 19.09 -13.68 -25.89
C LYS A 192 17.69 -13.38 -26.48
N ALA A 193 17.31 -14.02 -27.58
CA ALA A 193 15.95 -13.92 -28.13
C ALA A 193 14.90 -14.60 -27.22
N ARG A 194 15.17 -15.81 -26.71
CA ARG A 194 14.27 -16.53 -25.79
C ARG A 194 14.00 -15.74 -24.51
N GLU A 195 15.05 -15.13 -23.96
CA GLU A 195 14.97 -14.38 -22.70
C GLU A 195 14.64 -12.89 -22.92
N GLY A 196 14.47 -12.47 -24.17
CA GLY A 196 14.07 -11.12 -24.54
C GLY A 196 15.14 -10.05 -24.38
N LEU A 197 16.40 -10.45 -24.20
CA LEU A 197 17.56 -9.57 -24.05
C LEU A 197 17.98 -8.85 -25.35
N LEU A 198 17.41 -9.23 -26.51
CA LEU A 198 17.66 -8.54 -27.79
C LEU A 198 16.67 -7.40 -28.03
N ILE A 199 15.37 -7.71 -28.03
CA ILE A 199 14.29 -6.81 -28.50
C ILE A 199 13.43 -6.32 -27.32
N GLY A 200 13.75 -6.73 -26.09
CA GLY A 200 12.92 -6.42 -24.92
C GLY A 200 11.65 -7.27 -24.81
N LYS A 201 11.56 -8.37 -25.57
CA LYS A 201 10.42 -9.31 -25.54
C LYS A 201 10.90 -10.74 -25.75
N LYS A 202 10.41 -11.65 -24.92
CA LYS A 202 10.70 -13.09 -25.03
C LYS A 202 10.09 -13.68 -26.30
N MET A 203 10.90 -14.34 -27.12
CA MET A 203 10.46 -15.00 -28.36
C MET A 203 10.11 -16.47 -28.11
N THR A 204 9.15 -17.00 -28.86
CA THR A 204 8.78 -18.43 -28.81
C THR A 204 9.82 -19.29 -29.53
N LEU A 205 9.88 -20.58 -29.19
CA LEU A 205 10.75 -21.54 -29.87
C LEU A 205 10.44 -21.62 -31.38
N ASP A 206 9.15 -21.57 -31.73
CA ASP A 206 8.69 -21.60 -33.13
C ASP A 206 9.17 -20.38 -33.91
N TRP A 207 9.00 -19.18 -33.35
CA TRP A 207 9.41 -17.94 -34.00
C TRP A 207 10.93 -17.94 -34.27
N ILE A 208 11.73 -18.37 -33.29
CA ILE A 208 13.18 -18.48 -33.44
C ILE A 208 13.52 -19.55 -34.49
N GLY A 209 12.80 -20.67 -34.50
CA GLY A 209 12.99 -21.74 -35.47
C GLY A 209 12.82 -21.24 -36.91
N ILE A 210 11.70 -20.56 -37.18
CA ILE A 210 11.42 -19.96 -38.48
C ILE A 210 12.52 -18.97 -38.87
N HIS A 211 12.88 -18.05 -37.96
CA HIS A 211 13.90 -17.04 -38.23
C HIS A 211 15.30 -17.62 -38.49
N TYR A 212 15.64 -18.76 -37.89
CA TYR A 212 16.94 -19.44 -38.06
C TYR A 212 16.92 -20.57 -39.11
N GLY A 213 15.79 -20.83 -39.76
CA GLY A 213 15.64 -21.94 -40.69
C GLY A 213 15.80 -23.32 -40.05
N ILE A 214 15.39 -23.48 -38.78
CA ILE A 214 15.48 -24.75 -38.04
C ILE A 214 14.15 -25.11 -37.36
N THR A 215 13.99 -26.39 -37.03
CA THR A 215 12.80 -26.86 -36.32
C THR A 215 12.74 -26.30 -34.89
N ARG A 216 11.52 -26.11 -34.37
CA ARG A 216 11.25 -25.77 -32.96
C ARG A 216 12.00 -26.67 -31.99
N GLU A 217 11.99 -27.98 -32.26
CA GLU A 217 12.67 -28.97 -31.43
C GLU A 217 14.19 -28.76 -31.44
N ARG A 218 14.77 -28.38 -32.57
CA ARG A 218 16.20 -28.04 -32.64
C ARG A 218 16.53 -26.80 -31.79
N VAL A 219 15.67 -25.79 -31.78
CA VAL A 219 15.82 -24.62 -30.88
C VAL A 219 15.79 -25.07 -29.41
N ARG A 220 14.83 -25.93 -29.04
CA ARG A 220 14.70 -26.47 -27.68
C ARG A 220 15.93 -27.26 -27.22
N GLN A 221 16.52 -28.06 -28.12
CA GLN A 221 17.76 -28.79 -27.85
C GLN A 221 18.94 -27.84 -27.61
N ILE A 222 19.08 -26.81 -28.45
CA ILE A 222 20.12 -25.79 -28.29
C ILE A 222 19.94 -25.05 -26.96
N GLU A 223 18.71 -24.64 -26.64
CA GLU A 223 18.37 -24.01 -25.36
C GLU A 223 18.76 -24.90 -24.17
N SER A 224 18.38 -26.18 -24.20
CA SER A 224 18.66 -27.13 -23.12
C SER A 224 20.18 -27.34 -22.93
N LYS A 225 20.92 -27.50 -24.04
CA LYS A 225 22.38 -27.65 -24.01
C LYS A 225 23.06 -26.39 -23.47
N PHE A 226 22.57 -25.21 -23.83
CA PHE A 226 23.08 -23.95 -23.31
C PHE A 226 22.87 -23.83 -21.79
N TRP A 227 21.66 -24.10 -21.30
CA TRP A 227 21.37 -24.06 -19.86
C TRP A 227 22.19 -25.08 -19.06
N TYR A 228 22.50 -26.23 -19.65
CA TYR A 228 23.40 -27.20 -19.03
C TYR A 228 24.82 -26.63 -18.89
N LYS A 229 25.38 -26.07 -19.96
CA LYS A 229 26.70 -25.41 -19.92
C LYS A 229 26.73 -24.26 -18.93
N LEU A 230 25.68 -23.44 -18.89
CA LEU A 230 25.64 -22.23 -18.07
C LEU A 230 25.59 -22.55 -16.57
N ARG A 231 24.93 -23.65 -16.19
CA ARG A 231 24.89 -24.16 -14.80
C ARG A 231 26.18 -24.86 -14.36
N HIS A 232 27.16 -25.03 -15.25
CA HIS A 232 28.44 -25.61 -14.90
C HIS A 232 29.17 -24.74 -13.85
N PRO A 233 29.87 -25.32 -12.86
CA PRO A 233 30.54 -24.57 -11.78
C PRO A 233 31.55 -23.51 -12.25
N VAL A 234 32.06 -23.64 -13.48
CA VAL A 234 32.97 -22.66 -14.09
C VAL A 234 32.25 -21.35 -14.49
N HIS A 235 30.98 -21.42 -14.88
CA HIS A 235 30.23 -20.28 -15.42
C HIS A 235 29.24 -19.69 -14.40
N ALA A 236 28.63 -20.53 -13.55
CA ALA A 236 27.63 -20.12 -12.57
C ALA A 236 28.08 -18.98 -11.63
N PRO A 237 29.34 -18.91 -11.15
CA PRO A 237 29.81 -17.81 -10.32
C PRO A 237 29.70 -16.44 -11.00
N THR A 238 29.79 -16.39 -12.33
CA THR A 238 29.77 -15.10 -13.05
C THR A 238 28.37 -14.49 -13.08
N PHE A 239 27.35 -15.30 -13.37
CA PHE A 239 25.96 -14.81 -13.38
C PHE A 239 25.43 -14.50 -11.99
N SER A 240 25.83 -15.29 -10.98
CA SER A 240 25.48 -14.98 -9.60
C SER A 240 26.16 -13.71 -9.09
N ARG A 241 27.43 -13.46 -9.44
CA ARG A 241 28.08 -12.15 -9.20
C ARG A 241 27.31 -11.01 -9.85
N ALA A 242 26.97 -11.13 -11.13
CA ALA A 242 26.20 -10.12 -11.85
C ALA A 242 24.82 -9.87 -11.20
N LEU A 243 24.15 -10.91 -10.70
CA LEU A 243 22.89 -10.76 -9.97
C LEU A 243 23.09 -9.98 -8.67
N ILE A 244 24.10 -10.34 -7.87
CA ILE A 244 24.43 -9.66 -6.61
C ILE A 244 24.79 -8.19 -6.88
N TYR A 245 25.57 -7.90 -7.92
CA TYR A 245 25.87 -6.52 -8.33
C TYR A 245 24.63 -5.72 -8.73
N ASN A 246 23.66 -6.31 -9.42
CA ASN A 246 22.40 -5.62 -9.69
C ASN A 246 21.66 -5.28 -8.38
N ILE A 247 21.59 -6.21 -7.42
CA ILE A 247 20.94 -5.95 -6.13
C ILE A 247 21.70 -4.88 -5.32
N MET A 248 23.04 -4.95 -5.29
CA MET A 248 23.88 -3.94 -4.64
C MET A 248 23.72 -2.55 -5.27
N SER A 249 23.65 -2.47 -6.60
CA SER A 249 23.40 -1.22 -7.35
C SER A 249 22.07 -0.56 -6.99
N LYS A 250 21.13 -1.36 -6.47
CA LYS A 250 19.80 -0.94 -6.04
C LYS A 250 19.65 -0.97 -4.52
N GLN A 251 20.77 -0.89 -3.78
CA GLN A 251 20.77 -0.77 -2.32
C GLN A 251 19.98 -1.89 -1.62
N GLY A 252 19.97 -3.10 -2.19
CA GLY A 252 19.33 -4.27 -1.57
C GLY A 252 17.87 -4.45 -1.95
N ASN A 253 17.31 -3.63 -2.84
CA ASN A 253 15.96 -3.84 -3.37
C ASN A 253 15.86 -5.19 -4.10
N LEU A 254 14.80 -5.94 -3.77
CA LEU A 254 14.45 -7.23 -4.37
C LEU A 254 13.21 -7.14 -5.29
N ILE A 255 12.59 -5.95 -5.36
CA ILE A 255 11.39 -5.69 -6.15
C ILE A 255 11.71 -4.73 -7.30
N PHE A 256 11.40 -5.17 -8.51
CA PHE A 256 11.71 -4.45 -9.75
C PHE A 256 10.42 -4.18 -10.53
N THR A 257 10.48 -3.21 -11.44
CA THR A 257 9.37 -2.91 -12.36
C THR A 257 9.32 -3.93 -13.49
N ALA A 258 8.21 -4.65 -13.61
CA ALA A 258 8.02 -5.60 -14.70
C ALA A 258 7.78 -4.89 -16.05
N ASN A 259 8.04 -5.60 -17.15
CA ASN A 259 7.98 -5.13 -18.53
C ASN A 259 9.02 -4.04 -18.86
N SER A 260 10.24 -4.17 -18.32
CA SER A 260 11.35 -3.26 -18.57
C SER A 260 12.56 -4.03 -19.09
N SER A 261 13.52 -3.42 -19.78
CA SER A 261 14.75 -4.16 -20.15
C SER A 261 15.52 -4.72 -18.93
N GLU A 262 15.32 -4.07 -17.78
CA GLU A 262 15.90 -4.46 -16.49
C GLU A 262 15.28 -5.75 -15.93
N ASP A 263 13.97 -5.96 -16.03
CA ASP A 263 13.32 -7.17 -15.50
C ASP A 263 13.73 -8.44 -16.27
N LEU A 264 13.90 -8.34 -17.58
CA LEU A 264 14.38 -9.43 -18.42
C LEU A 264 15.81 -9.81 -18.04
N THR A 265 16.67 -8.82 -17.83
CA THR A 265 18.06 -9.04 -17.41
C THR A 265 18.11 -9.69 -16.02
N ILE A 266 17.35 -9.17 -15.06
CA ILE A 266 17.32 -9.70 -13.69
C ILE A 266 16.70 -11.10 -13.64
N SER A 267 15.60 -11.34 -14.36
CA SER A 267 14.97 -12.67 -14.44
C SER A 267 15.91 -13.71 -15.07
N PHE A 268 16.67 -13.31 -16.10
CA PHE A 268 17.70 -14.15 -16.69
C PHE A 268 18.79 -14.50 -15.67
N LEU A 269 19.36 -13.50 -14.99
CA LEU A 269 20.40 -13.70 -13.99
C LEU A 269 19.94 -14.56 -12.80
N ALA A 270 18.71 -14.33 -12.33
CA ALA A 270 18.08 -15.13 -11.27
C ALA A 270 17.94 -16.59 -11.69
N LYS A 271 17.44 -16.84 -12.91
CA LYS A 271 17.34 -18.18 -13.52
C LYS A 271 18.71 -18.86 -13.63
N CYS A 272 19.74 -18.14 -14.07
CA CYS A 272 21.12 -18.64 -14.14
C CYS A 272 21.69 -19.02 -12.77
N SER A 273 21.30 -18.29 -11.73
CA SER A 273 21.82 -18.45 -10.36
C SER A 273 20.98 -19.41 -9.50
N GLY A 274 19.87 -19.94 -10.02
CA GLY A 274 18.95 -20.78 -9.25
C GLY A 274 18.13 -20.01 -8.20
N VAL A 275 18.05 -18.69 -8.33
CA VAL A 275 17.28 -17.84 -7.42
C VAL A 275 15.83 -17.78 -7.93
N PRO A 276 14.83 -18.14 -7.10
CA PRO A 276 13.44 -18.08 -7.51
C PRO A 276 13.00 -16.63 -7.71
N PHE A 277 12.09 -16.40 -8.64
CA PHE A 277 11.46 -15.11 -8.84
C PHE A 277 10.06 -15.29 -9.41
N ILE A 278 9.21 -14.29 -9.16
CA ILE A 278 7.88 -14.22 -9.75
C ILE A 278 7.72 -12.91 -10.51
N ILE A 279 6.92 -12.95 -11.57
CA ILE A 279 6.44 -11.76 -12.27
C ILE A 279 4.95 -11.68 -11.98
N LEU A 280 4.53 -10.58 -11.35
CA LEU A 280 3.15 -10.25 -11.06
C LEU A 280 2.68 -9.22 -12.10
N PRO A 281 2.08 -9.65 -13.24
CA PRO A 281 1.74 -8.76 -14.34
C PRO A 281 0.71 -7.71 -13.92
N ASP A 282 -0.24 -8.11 -13.08
CA ASP A 282 -1.35 -7.29 -12.62
C ASP A 282 -0.92 -6.06 -11.81
N ILE A 283 0.19 -6.18 -11.09
CA ILE A 283 0.78 -5.07 -10.33
C ILE A 283 2.08 -4.54 -10.95
N LYS A 284 2.47 -5.09 -12.11
CA LYS A 284 3.69 -4.79 -12.86
C LYS A 284 4.97 -4.88 -12.02
N LYS A 285 5.13 -5.95 -11.24
CA LYS A 285 6.30 -6.17 -10.39
C LYS A 285 6.99 -7.50 -10.69
N LEU A 286 8.32 -7.48 -10.70
CA LEU A 286 9.17 -8.66 -10.60
C LEU A 286 9.72 -8.73 -9.17
N ILE A 287 9.64 -9.89 -8.53
CA ILE A 287 10.06 -10.07 -7.14
C ILE A 287 11.02 -11.24 -7.05
N LEU A 288 12.21 -11.00 -6.51
CA LEU A 288 13.23 -12.04 -6.26
C LEU A 288 12.99 -12.76 -4.92
N GLY A 289 13.37 -14.03 -4.87
CA GLY A 289 13.30 -14.87 -3.67
C GLY A 289 11.93 -15.47 -3.36
N VAL A 290 10.95 -15.31 -4.26
CA VAL A 290 9.58 -15.80 -4.05
C VAL A 290 9.26 -16.96 -4.99
N PHE A 291 8.62 -18.01 -4.45
CA PHE A 291 8.22 -19.19 -5.22
C PHE A 291 6.80 -19.13 -5.78
N SER A 292 5.87 -18.47 -5.07
CA SER A 292 4.46 -18.43 -5.43
C SER A 292 3.87 -17.04 -5.31
N GLU A 293 2.99 -16.69 -6.25
CA GLU A 293 2.19 -15.48 -6.20
C GLU A 293 1.29 -15.43 -4.95
N ASP A 294 0.80 -16.57 -4.47
CA ASP A 294 -0.09 -16.66 -3.31
C ASP A 294 0.58 -16.16 -2.02
N THR A 295 1.91 -16.19 -1.95
CA THR A 295 2.68 -15.58 -0.86
C THR A 295 2.43 -14.08 -0.79
N ILE A 296 2.41 -13.39 -1.93
CA ILE A 296 2.27 -11.93 -2.00
C ILE A 296 0.81 -11.50 -2.11
N LEU A 297 0.05 -12.17 -2.97
CA LEU A 297 -1.37 -11.92 -3.27
C LEU A 297 -2.21 -13.15 -2.89
N PRO A 298 -2.51 -13.37 -1.59
CA PRO A 298 -3.31 -14.51 -1.18
C PRO A 298 -4.70 -14.46 -1.82
N LYS A 299 -5.10 -15.59 -2.42
CA LYS A 299 -6.41 -15.76 -3.09
C LYS A 299 -7.59 -15.85 -2.11
N SER A 300 -7.37 -16.23 -0.84
CA SER A 300 -8.46 -16.44 0.13
C SER A 300 -8.86 -15.17 0.88
N SER A 301 -10.17 -15.02 1.06
CA SER A 301 -10.91 -13.78 1.30
C SER A 301 -11.35 -13.57 2.75
N SER A 302 -10.59 -14.04 3.75
CA SER A 302 -11.03 -13.90 5.16
C SER A 302 -11.06 -12.45 5.67
N SER A 303 -10.62 -11.47 4.88
CA SER A 303 -11.18 -10.11 4.88
C SER A 303 -10.50 -9.26 3.81
N ILE A 304 -11.15 -9.15 2.63
CA ILE A 304 -10.74 -8.23 1.54
C ILE A 304 -10.50 -6.81 2.07
N PHE A 305 -11.17 -6.43 3.18
CA PHE A 305 -11.10 -5.11 3.80
C PHE A 305 -10.06 -4.92 4.92
N LYS A 306 -9.45 -5.99 5.48
CA LYS A 306 -8.38 -5.82 6.49
C LYS A 306 -7.05 -5.38 5.86
N TYR A 307 -6.96 -5.40 4.53
CA TYR A 307 -5.70 -5.22 3.80
C TYR A 307 -5.85 -4.29 2.60
N VAL A 308 -6.51 -3.15 2.81
CA VAL A 308 -6.74 -2.11 1.79
C VAL A 308 -5.89 -0.86 2.09
N ASP A 309 -5.60 -0.60 3.35
CA ASP A 309 -4.64 0.41 3.76
C ASP A 309 -3.21 -0.10 3.62
N VAL A 310 -2.28 0.82 3.39
CA VAL A 310 -0.86 0.48 3.15
C VAL A 310 -0.22 -0.10 4.41
N ALA A 311 -0.60 0.38 5.59
CA ALA A 311 -0.02 -0.04 6.87
C ALA A 311 -0.33 -1.50 7.20
N SER A 312 -1.58 -1.93 7.05
CA SER A 312 -1.95 -3.34 7.26
C SER A 312 -1.28 -4.28 6.26
N ILE A 313 -1.11 -3.85 5.00
CA ILE A 313 -0.39 -4.64 3.98
C ILE A 313 1.09 -4.77 4.35
N ILE A 314 1.74 -3.68 4.78
CA ILE A 314 3.12 -3.70 5.26
C ILE A 314 3.27 -4.62 6.46
N SER A 315 2.43 -4.47 7.48
CA SER A 315 2.49 -5.30 8.70
C SER A 315 2.39 -6.79 8.38
N ARG A 316 1.55 -7.17 7.40
CA ARG A 316 1.49 -8.55 6.92
C ARG A 316 2.77 -8.99 6.20
N LEU A 317 3.30 -8.15 5.30
CA LEU A 317 4.50 -8.47 4.51
C LEU A 317 5.80 -8.46 5.33
N GLU A 318 5.77 -7.88 6.54
CA GLU A 318 6.92 -7.87 7.44
C GLU A 318 7.05 -9.11 8.32
N SER A 319 6.02 -9.94 8.43
CA SER A 319 6.07 -11.12 9.30
C SER A 319 7.15 -12.11 8.86
N ASP A 320 7.61 -12.95 9.78
CA ASP A 320 8.77 -13.83 9.56
C ASP A 320 8.57 -14.81 8.39
N ASP A 321 7.32 -15.15 8.08
CA ASP A 321 6.93 -16.01 6.96
C ASP A 321 7.16 -15.38 5.57
N TYR A 322 7.46 -14.08 5.51
CA TYR A 322 7.59 -13.33 4.26
C TYR A 322 9.05 -13.04 3.90
N PRO A 323 9.31 -12.80 2.60
CA PRO A 323 10.64 -12.45 2.10
C PRO A 323 11.23 -11.24 2.84
N CYS A 324 12.56 -11.17 2.88
CA CYS A 324 13.28 -10.09 3.56
C CYS A 324 13.31 -8.80 2.75
N PHE A 325 12.16 -8.15 2.65
CA PHE A 325 12.02 -6.86 2.00
C PHE A 325 12.47 -5.72 2.91
N ILE A 326 13.18 -4.76 2.32
CA ILE A 326 13.52 -3.51 2.98
C ILE A 326 12.34 -2.53 2.93
N LYS A 327 12.39 -1.47 3.76
CA LYS A 327 11.36 -0.43 3.86
C LYS A 327 10.88 0.11 2.49
N SER A 328 11.80 0.34 1.55
CA SER A 328 11.48 0.85 0.21
C SER A 328 10.69 -0.15 -0.65
N ASP A 329 11.07 -1.43 -0.60
CA ASP A 329 10.36 -2.54 -1.27
C ASP A 329 8.98 -2.73 -0.67
N LEU A 330 8.87 -2.80 0.66
CA LEU A 330 7.60 -2.96 1.37
C LEU A 330 6.61 -1.87 0.99
N LYS A 331 7.06 -0.60 0.99
CA LYS A 331 6.24 0.54 0.58
C LYS A 331 5.75 0.38 -0.86
N THR A 332 6.70 0.17 -1.78
CA THR A 332 6.44 0.08 -3.21
C THR A 332 5.47 -1.06 -3.54
N LEU A 333 5.65 -2.21 -2.89
CA LEU A 333 4.81 -3.37 -3.08
C LEU A 333 3.42 -3.15 -2.48
N ALA A 334 3.34 -2.63 -1.25
CA ALA A 334 2.06 -2.38 -0.58
C ALA A 334 1.20 -1.37 -1.37
N GLU A 335 1.80 -0.30 -1.91
CA GLU A 335 1.10 0.66 -2.77
C GLU A 335 0.61 0.03 -4.08
N SER A 336 1.42 -0.84 -4.70
CA SER A 336 1.04 -1.59 -5.89
C SER A 336 -0.11 -2.57 -5.63
N ILE A 337 -0.05 -3.32 -4.52
CA ILE A 337 -1.12 -4.24 -4.09
C ILE A 337 -2.39 -3.48 -3.79
N ARG A 338 -2.30 -2.35 -3.05
CA ARG A 338 -3.45 -1.49 -2.73
C ARG A 338 -4.14 -1.02 -4.01
N ARG A 339 -3.40 -0.44 -4.96
CA ARG A 339 -3.96 0.04 -6.23
C ARG A 339 -4.66 -1.07 -7.00
N PHE A 340 -4.02 -2.23 -7.10
CA PHE A 340 -4.61 -3.39 -7.75
C PHE A 340 -5.92 -3.84 -7.06
N ARG A 341 -5.91 -3.97 -5.73
CA ARG A 341 -7.11 -4.35 -4.98
C ARG A 341 -8.25 -3.35 -5.16
N LEU A 342 -7.97 -2.05 -5.00
CA LEU A 342 -8.98 -0.99 -5.17
C LEU A 342 -9.64 -1.01 -6.55
N LYS A 343 -8.88 -1.31 -7.61
CA LYS A 343 -9.40 -1.45 -8.97
C LYS A 343 -10.40 -2.61 -9.11
N HIS A 344 -10.15 -3.71 -8.41
CA HIS A 344 -10.95 -4.94 -8.50
C HIS A 344 -12.10 -5.02 -7.49
N LEU A 345 -12.30 -3.99 -6.66
CA LEU A 345 -13.44 -3.94 -5.75
C LEU A 345 -14.74 -3.71 -6.52
N ASN A 346 -15.77 -4.45 -6.14
CA ASN A 346 -17.12 -4.21 -6.63
C ASN A 346 -17.72 -2.94 -5.98
N LYS A 347 -18.82 -2.42 -6.55
CA LYS A 347 -19.46 -1.19 -6.09
C LYS A 347 -19.86 -1.22 -4.60
N ARG A 348 -20.31 -2.38 -4.09
CA ARG A 348 -20.68 -2.55 -2.67
C ARG A 348 -19.48 -2.44 -1.74
N GLN A 349 -18.37 -3.07 -2.11
CA GLN A 349 -17.12 -3.01 -1.36
C GLN A 349 -16.55 -1.58 -1.35
N LYS A 350 -16.62 -0.89 -2.49
CA LYS A 350 -16.22 0.51 -2.61
C LYS A 350 -17.10 1.44 -1.73
N ALA A 351 -18.42 1.22 -1.69
CA ALA A 351 -19.32 1.96 -0.81
C ALA A 351 -19.04 1.71 0.67
N TYR A 352 -18.78 0.45 1.06
CA TYR A 352 -18.33 0.12 2.41
C TYR A 352 -17.04 0.86 2.78
N LEU A 353 -16.04 0.90 1.90
CA LEU A 353 -14.78 1.62 2.15
C LEU A 353 -14.98 3.12 2.29
N ALA A 354 -15.85 3.73 1.47
CA ALA A 354 -16.19 5.14 1.59
C ALA A 354 -16.82 5.44 2.96
N LEU A 355 -17.77 4.60 3.41
CA LEU A 355 -18.35 4.71 4.76
C LEU A 355 -17.30 4.51 5.86
N ARG A 356 -16.44 3.49 5.75
CA ARG A 356 -15.36 3.24 6.72
C ARG A 356 -14.38 4.41 6.80
N THR A 357 -14.09 5.06 5.68
CA THR A 357 -13.22 6.25 5.61
C THR A 357 -13.82 7.46 6.34
N ILE A 358 -15.16 7.57 6.36
CA ILE A 358 -15.85 8.61 7.14
C ILE A 358 -15.72 8.36 8.65
N GLY A 359 -15.64 7.10 9.08
CA GLY A 359 -15.36 6.70 10.47
C GLY A 359 -16.52 6.88 11.45
N LYS A 360 -17.71 7.29 10.98
CA LYS A 360 -18.93 7.49 11.77
C LYS A 360 -20.19 7.34 10.91
N PRO A 361 -21.39 7.20 11.49
CA PRO A 361 -22.62 7.11 10.71
C PRO A 361 -22.79 8.28 9.74
N ALA A 362 -23.23 7.99 8.52
CA ALA A 362 -23.29 8.97 7.45
C ALA A 362 -24.48 8.77 6.51
N HIS A 363 -24.99 9.88 5.98
CA HIS A 363 -26.03 9.88 4.95
C HIS A 363 -25.47 9.41 3.59
N SER A 364 -26.30 8.77 2.75
CA SER A 364 -25.91 8.28 1.43
C SER A 364 -25.25 9.36 0.58
N ALA A 365 -25.77 10.58 0.57
CA ALA A 365 -25.15 11.74 -0.10
C ALA A 365 -23.67 11.92 0.28
N LYS A 366 -23.34 11.91 1.58
CA LYS A 366 -21.96 12.10 2.04
C LYS A 366 -21.09 10.89 1.70
N ILE A 367 -21.65 9.69 1.79
CA ILE A 367 -20.96 8.46 1.37
C ILE A 367 -20.66 8.51 -0.13
N THR A 368 -21.58 9.01 -0.96
CA THR A 368 -21.39 9.18 -2.40
C THR A 368 -20.31 10.19 -2.74
N GLU A 369 -20.25 11.31 -2.03
CA GLU A 369 -19.18 12.31 -2.18
C GLU A 369 -17.80 11.69 -1.93
N VAL A 370 -17.64 10.99 -0.79
CA VAL A 370 -16.37 10.31 -0.44
C VAL A 370 -16.07 9.17 -1.41
N TYR A 371 -17.09 8.40 -1.82
CA TYR A 371 -16.94 7.34 -2.82
C TYR A 371 -16.39 7.90 -4.14
N ASN A 372 -16.95 9.00 -4.65
CA ASN A 372 -16.53 9.59 -5.91
C ASN A 372 -15.13 10.22 -5.81
N SER A 373 -14.77 10.74 -4.62
CA SER A 373 -13.41 11.20 -4.34
C SER A 373 -12.39 10.05 -4.31
N LEU A 374 -12.76 8.89 -3.74
CA LEU A 374 -11.88 7.72 -3.65
C LEU A 374 -11.78 6.94 -4.98
N PHE A 375 -12.82 6.99 -5.81
CA PHE A 375 -12.95 6.22 -7.05
C PHE A 375 -13.37 7.09 -8.24
N PRO A 376 -12.54 8.08 -8.64
CA PRO A 376 -12.90 9.03 -9.70
C PRO A 376 -13.12 8.37 -11.06
N ASP A 377 -12.46 7.25 -11.34
CA ASP A 377 -12.61 6.50 -12.59
C ASP A 377 -13.98 5.79 -12.74
N HIS A 378 -14.72 5.62 -11.63
CA HIS A 378 -15.97 4.87 -11.59
C HIS A 378 -17.01 5.54 -10.66
N PRO A 379 -17.45 6.76 -10.97
CA PRO A 379 -18.34 7.50 -10.10
C PRO A 379 -19.72 6.83 -9.98
N SER A 380 -20.46 7.19 -8.94
CA SER A 380 -21.85 6.79 -8.75
C SER A 380 -22.72 7.92 -8.24
N THR A 381 -24.03 7.74 -8.43
CA THR A 381 -25.07 8.63 -7.93
C THR A 381 -25.47 8.22 -6.51
N GLU A 382 -26.08 9.16 -5.79
CA GLU A 382 -26.61 8.89 -4.45
C GLU A 382 -27.62 7.73 -4.45
N HIS A 383 -28.54 7.72 -5.41
CA HIS A 383 -29.54 6.65 -5.54
C HIS A 383 -28.90 5.26 -5.64
N ASN A 384 -27.84 5.13 -6.44
CA ASN A 384 -27.13 3.86 -6.61
C ASN A 384 -26.38 3.44 -5.34
N ILE A 385 -25.73 4.38 -4.65
CA ILE A 385 -25.02 4.11 -3.40
C ILE A 385 -26.01 3.73 -2.30
N HIS A 386 -27.13 4.44 -2.18
CA HIS A 386 -28.21 4.10 -1.28
C HIS A 386 -28.70 2.67 -1.51
N ALA A 387 -29.09 2.32 -2.74
CA ALA A 387 -29.55 0.98 -3.09
C ALA A 387 -28.51 -0.11 -2.75
N VAL A 388 -27.22 0.18 -2.99
CA VAL A 388 -26.11 -0.71 -2.64
C VAL A 388 -25.98 -0.92 -1.14
N LEU A 389 -26.08 0.13 -0.33
CA LEU A 389 -25.94 0.08 1.12
C LEU A 389 -27.15 -0.57 1.80
N SER A 390 -28.36 -0.41 1.22
CA SER A 390 -29.59 -1.04 1.72
C SER A 390 -29.57 -2.58 1.70
N TYR A 391 -28.63 -3.21 0.99
CA TYR A 391 -28.43 -4.66 1.08
C TYR A 391 -27.73 -5.11 2.37
N GLU A 392 -27.18 -4.19 3.17
CA GLU A 392 -26.55 -4.46 4.47
C GLU A 392 -25.47 -5.55 4.45
N LYS A 393 -24.70 -5.60 3.37
CA LYS A 393 -23.59 -6.53 3.22
C LYS A 393 -22.32 -5.97 3.85
N TYR A 394 -21.39 -6.86 4.21
CA TYR A 394 -20.06 -6.52 4.74
C TYR A 394 -20.10 -5.74 6.07
N GLY A 395 -21.17 -5.91 6.86
CA GLY A 395 -21.32 -5.24 8.15
C GLY A 395 -21.80 -3.79 8.06
N VAL A 396 -22.24 -3.32 6.89
CA VAL A 396 -23.03 -2.07 6.79
C VAL A 396 -24.41 -2.32 7.38
N VAL A 397 -24.92 -1.37 8.15
CA VAL A 397 -26.29 -1.37 8.69
C VAL A 397 -26.94 0.00 8.51
N TRP A 398 -28.23 -0.01 8.20
CA TRP A 398 -29.09 1.15 8.27
C TRP A 398 -29.53 1.36 9.71
N ILE A 399 -29.36 2.58 10.24
CA ILE A 399 -29.54 2.87 11.67
C ILE A 399 -30.92 3.46 12.00
N GLY A 400 -31.90 3.31 11.11
CA GLY A 400 -33.26 3.82 11.36
C GLY A 400 -33.50 5.29 10.98
N ILE A 401 -32.48 6.01 10.50
CA ILE A 401 -32.62 7.37 9.95
C ILE A 401 -32.55 7.30 8.44
N ARG A 402 -33.49 7.98 7.75
CA ARG A 402 -33.57 8.02 6.29
C ARG A 402 -32.18 8.10 5.65
N SER A 403 -31.86 7.09 4.86
CA SER A 403 -30.65 7.02 4.04
C SER A 403 -29.33 7.17 4.82
N THR A 404 -29.33 6.89 6.13
CA THR A 404 -28.15 6.98 7.00
C THR A 404 -27.68 5.60 7.41
N PHE A 405 -26.40 5.33 7.17
CA PHE A 405 -25.78 4.02 7.35
C PHE A 405 -24.59 4.10 8.30
N ALA A 406 -24.29 2.99 8.97
CA ALA A 406 -23.16 2.83 9.86
C ALA A 406 -22.54 1.43 9.68
N LEU A 407 -21.46 1.13 10.40
CA LEU A 407 -20.85 -0.20 10.43
C LEU A 407 -21.16 -0.91 11.75
N LYS A 408 -21.41 -2.22 11.69
CA LYS A 408 -21.56 -3.10 12.86
C LYS A 408 -20.32 -3.10 13.75
N GLU A 409 -19.13 -2.96 13.16
CA GLU A 409 -17.87 -2.87 13.93
C GLU A 409 -17.80 -1.62 14.83
N TRP A 410 -18.66 -0.63 14.60
CA TRP A 410 -18.80 0.56 15.46
C TRP A 410 -19.87 0.39 16.55
N GLY A 411 -20.48 -0.80 16.66
CA GLY A 411 -21.52 -1.09 17.66
C GLY A 411 -22.95 -0.73 17.25
N TYR A 412 -23.18 -0.38 15.97
CA TYR A 412 -24.52 -0.12 15.45
C TYR A 412 -25.19 -1.39 14.92
N GLU A 413 -26.50 -1.47 15.08
CA GLU A 413 -27.33 -2.56 14.57
C GLU A 413 -28.55 -2.04 13.81
N HIS A 414 -29.09 -2.90 12.93
CA HIS A 414 -30.36 -2.60 12.26
C HIS A 414 -31.50 -2.60 13.28
N PRO A 415 -32.36 -1.57 13.32
CA PRO A 415 -33.49 -1.52 14.25
C PRO A 415 -34.42 -2.74 14.10
N SER A 416 -34.78 -3.40 15.19
CA SER A 416 -35.60 -4.62 15.17
C SER A 416 -37.05 -4.41 14.74
N ALA A 417 -37.56 -3.16 14.82
CA ALA A 417 -38.92 -2.79 14.46
C ALA A 417 -38.94 -1.48 13.67
N THR A 418 -40.07 -1.08 13.09
CA THR A 418 -40.20 0.27 12.50
C THR A 418 -40.28 1.33 13.59
N LEU A 419 -40.02 2.60 13.25
CA LEU A 419 -40.10 3.68 14.24
C LEU A 419 -41.52 3.83 14.77
N PHE A 420 -42.51 3.61 13.91
CA PHE A 420 -43.93 3.59 14.24
C PHE A 420 -44.23 2.50 15.27
N ASP A 421 -43.82 1.25 15.01
CA ASP A 421 -44.05 0.13 15.95
C ASP A 421 -43.33 0.35 17.28
N THR A 422 -42.13 0.92 17.25
CA THR A 422 -41.36 1.23 18.47
C THR A 422 -42.10 2.26 19.32
N VAL A 423 -42.60 3.33 18.70
CA VAL A 423 -43.38 4.37 19.39
C VAL A 423 -44.70 3.79 19.91
N THR A 424 -45.39 2.97 19.11
CA THR A 424 -46.62 2.29 19.53
C THR A 424 -46.38 1.42 20.76
N LYS A 425 -45.32 0.63 20.75
CA LYS A 425 -44.94 -0.21 21.89
C LYS A 425 -44.67 0.60 23.16
N ILE A 426 -43.91 1.70 23.06
CA ILE A 426 -43.64 2.60 24.20
C ILE A 426 -44.95 3.16 24.76
N VAL A 427 -45.84 3.63 23.90
CA VAL A 427 -47.12 4.20 24.32
C VAL A 427 -48.02 3.13 24.96
N GLU A 428 -48.08 1.93 24.41
CA GLU A 428 -48.84 0.80 24.98
C GLU A 428 -48.33 0.38 26.35
N GLU A 429 -47.01 0.21 26.52
CA GLU A 429 -46.40 -0.19 27.79
C GLU A 429 -46.64 0.89 28.85
N LYS A 430 -46.37 2.15 28.54
CA LYS A 430 -46.57 3.27 29.49
C LYS A 430 -48.03 3.56 29.79
N TYR A 431 -48.92 3.40 28.82
CA TYR A 431 -50.35 3.58 29.04
C TYR A 431 -50.92 2.45 29.92
N LYS A 432 -50.47 1.20 29.75
CA LYS A 432 -50.86 0.08 30.64
C LYS A 432 -50.40 0.31 32.08
N GLU A 433 -49.19 0.82 32.27
CA GLU A 433 -48.64 1.11 33.61
C GLU A 433 -49.37 2.26 34.31
N THR A 434 -49.67 3.33 33.58
CA THR A 434 -50.10 4.60 34.20
C THR A 434 -51.60 4.90 34.02
N THR A 435 -52.27 4.22 33.09
CA THR A 435 -53.64 4.50 32.60
C THR A 435 -53.87 5.95 32.17
N ARG A 436 -52.80 6.72 31.94
CA ARG A 436 -52.81 8.13 31.55
C ARG A 436 -52.25 8.31 30.13
N PRO A 437 -52.73 9.31 29.37
CA PRO A 437 -52.14 9.66 28.07
C PRO A 437 -50.63 9.89 28.17
N VAL A 438 -49.86 9.25 27.30
CA VAL A 438 -48.39 9.27 27.31
C VAL A 438 -47.92 10.52 26.58
N SER A 439 -47.17 11.40 27.25
CA SER A 439 -46.67 12.62 26.64
C SER A 439 -45.52 12.35 25.66
N PHE A 440 -45.35 13.22 24.67
CA PHE A 440 -44.24 13.14 23.72
C PHE A 440 -42.88 13.14 24.41
N GLU A 441 -42.73 13.89 25.50
CA GLU A 441 -41.49 13.93 26.30
C GLU A 441 -41.16 12.56 26.91
N ILE A 442 -42.16 11.83 27.40
CA ILE A 442 -41.99 10.47 27.89
C ILE A 442 -41.57 9.54 26.75
N ILE A 443 -42.16 9.68 25.56
CA ILE A 443 -41.78 8.88 24.38
C ILE A 443 -40.32 9.16 24.00
N VAL A 444 -39.89 10.43 23.99
CA VAL A 444 -38.50 10.82 23.71
C VAL A 444 -37.54 10.20 24.75
N ALA A 445 -37.87 10.30 26.04
CA ALA A 445 -37.04 9.77 27.12
C ALA A 445 -36.92 8.24 27.07
N GLU A 446 -38.01 7.54 26.74
CA GLU A 446 -38.05 6.07 26.65
C GLU A 446 -37.43 5.55 25.34
N MET A 447 -37.42 6.34 24.25
CA MET A 447 -36.89 5.91 22.95
C MET A 447 -35.42 5.46 23.03
N GLY A 448 -34.62 6.09 23.91
CA GLY A 448 -33.22 5.73 24.11
C GLY A 448 -32.99 4.27 24.52
N LYS A 449 -34.00 3.60 25.11
CA LYS A 449 -33.93 2.17 25.47
C LYS A 449 -34.04 1.24 24.27
N TYR A 450 -34.71 1.70 23.20
CA TYR A 450 -34.99 0.88 22.01
C TYR A 450 -34.11 1.27 20.83
N ARG A 451 -33.65 2.53 20.76
CA ARG A 451 -32.82 3.04 19.65
C ARG A 451 -31.74 3.99 20.16
N GLN A 452 -30.50 3.72 19.79
CA GLN A 452 -29.35 4.58 20.13
C GLN A 452 -29.42 5.98 19.49
N PHE A 453 -30.06 6.11 18.32
CA PHE A 453 -30.04 7.37 17.57
C PHE A 453 -31.31 7.58 16.75
N VAL A 454 -32.08 8.64 17.06
CA VAL A 454 -33.31 9.04 16.36
C VAL A 454 -33.40 10.56 16.33
N ARG A 455 -33.80 11.15 15.18
CA ARG A 455 -34.06 12.60 15.11
C ARG A 455 -35.40 12.93 15.75
N ASN A 456 -35.46 14.01 16.55
CA ASN A 456 -36.71 14.49 17.15
C ASN A 456 -37.81 14.72 16.11
N SER A 457 -37.47 15.21 14.92
CA SER A 457 -38.42 15.39 13.82
C SER A 457 -39.04 14.07 13.34
N SER A 458 -38.22 13.01 13.19
CA SER A 458 -38.69 11.68 12.83
C SER A 458 -39.56 11.07 13.93
N LEU A 459 -39.20 11.29 15.20
CA LEU A 459 -40.00 10.85 16.35
C LEU A 459 -41.34 11.57 16.40
N THR A 460 -41.36 12.87 16.08
CA THR A 460 -42.57 13.68 16.00
C THR A 460 -43.52 13.10 14.96
N ILE A 461 -43.03 12.82 13.75
CA ILE A 461 -43.82 12.19 12.67
C ILE A 461 -44.33 10.81 13.11
N ALA A 462 -43.45 9.97 13.65
CA ALA A 462 -43.82 8.61 14.09
C ALA A 462 -44.74 8.58 15.33
N SER A 463 -44.93 9.70 16.02
CA SER A 463 -45.90 9.83 17.11
C SER A 463 -47.22 10.44 16.61
N HIS A 464 -47.16 11.52 15.82
CA HIS A 464 -48.32 12.28 15.39
C HIS A 464 -49.06 11.65 14.20
N CYS A 465 -48.33 11.01 13.28
CA CYS A 465 -48.91 10.38 12.10
C CYS A 465 -49.06 8.86 12.28
N ASN A 466 -48.98 8.34 13.51
CA ASN A 466 -48.98 6.91 13.77
C ASN A 466 -50.40 6.33 13.67
N PRO A 467 -50.66 5.38 12.74
CA PRO A 467 -52.00 4.85 12.54
C PRO A 467 -52.52 4.07 13.76
N ASN A 468 -51.63 3.56 14.60
CA ASN A 468 -51.95 2.74 15.76
C ASN A 468 -52.15 3.57 17.05
N LEU A 469 -52.02 4.90 16.99
CA LEU A 469 -52.13 5.77 18.14
C LEU A 469 -53.25 6.80 17.94
N ARG A 470 -53.90 7.18 19.03
CA ARG A 470 -54.84 8.30 19.09
C ARG A 470 -54.21 9.44 19.89
N ARG A 471 -54.18 10.63 19.30
CA ARG A 471 -53.68 11.84 19.95
C ARG A 471 -54.73 12.40 20.91
N ILE A 472 -54.32 12.76 22.12
CA ILE A 472 -55.13 13.43 23.12
C ILE A 472 -54.42 14.75 23.49
N GLY A 473 -55.09 15.87 23.23
CA GLY A 473 -54.52 17.20 23.43
C GLY A 473 -53.37 17.52 22.47
N LYS A 474 -52.46 18.42 22.86
CA LYS A 474 -51.36 18.87 22.00
C LYS A 474 -50.28 17.80 21.81
N ASN A 475 -49.75 17.19 22.86
CA ASN A 475 -48.57 16.31 22.75
C ASN A 475 -48.71 15.03 23.58
N SER A 476 -49.89 14.39 23.60
CA SER A 476 -50.08 13.13 24.32
C SER A 476 -50.82 12.10 23.47
N PHE A 477 -50.54 10.82 23.72
CA PHE A 477 -50.95 9.72 22.86
C PHE A 477 -51.47 8.55 23.70
N ILE A 478 -52.45 7.83 23.16
CA ILE A 478 -52.96 6.56 23.69
C ILE A 478 -53.01 5.51 22.59
N PRO A 479 -52.98 4.20 22.91
CA PRO A 479 -53.14 3.14 21.92
C PRO A 479 -54.53 3.17 21.28
N LYS A 480 -54.62 2.99 19.96
CA LYS A 480 -55.88 2.87 19.24
C LYS A 480 -56.42 1.44 19.37
N LYS A 481 -57.73 1.29 19.62
CA LYS A 481 -58.37 -0.05 19.69
C LYS A 481 -58.60 -0.62 18.28
N PRO A 482 -58.56 -1.95 18.08
CA PRO A 482 -58.60 -2.56 16.75
C PRO A 482 -59.87 -2.31 15.91
N ASN A 483 -60.96 -1.80 16.49
CA ASN A 483 -62.28 -1.73 15.86
C ASN A 483 -62.85 -0.30 15.70
N GLU A 484 -62.01 0.75 15.75
CA GLU A 484 -62.45 2.13 15.46
C GLU A 484 -62.11 2.48 14.00
N GLU A 485 -62.99 2.13 13.07
CA GLU A 485 -62.98 2.59 11.67
C GLU A 485 -63.59 4.00 11.59
N GLU A 486 -62.76 5.00 11.29
CA GLU A 486 -63.21 6.29 10.76
C GLU A 486 -62.24 6.75 9.65
N THR A 487 -62.82 7.37 8.63
CA THR A 487 -62.28 7.93 7.37
C THR A 487 -60.87 8.50 7.48
N GLN A 488 -59.87 7.75 7.02
CA GLN A 488 -58.44 7.97 7.34
C GLN A 488 -57.60 8.70 6.27
N GLU A 489 -58.08 8.96 5.05
CA GLU A 489 -57.18 9.45 3.98
C GLU A 489 -57.03 10.98 3.88
N GLU A 490 -58.06 11.78 4.22
CA GLU A 490 -57.97 13.26 4.12
C GLU A 490 -57.31 13.92 5.33
N ILE A 491 -57.52 13.40 6.55
CA ILE A 491 -56.95 13.95 7.79
C ILE A 491 -55.43 13.79 7.83
N ILE A 492 -54.90 12.65 7.35
CA ILE A 492 -53.45 12.39 7.38
C ILE A 492 -52.69 13.35 6.47
N ALA A 493 -53.25 13.72 5.31
CA ALA A 493 -52.61 14.62 4.35
C ALA A 493 -52.52 16.06 4.86
N GLU A 494 -53.62 16.62 5.37
CA GLU A 494 -53.65 17.98 5.93
C GLU A 494 -52.80 18.11 7.21
N GLU A 495 -52.82 17.07 8.06
CA GLU A 495 -52.03 17.03 9.29
C GLU A 495 -50.52 16.92 8.99
N LEU A 496 -50.12 16.14 7.97
CA LEU A 496 -48.73 16.10 7.49
C LEU A 496 -48.27 17.47 6.99
N ASP A 497 -49.13 18.14 6.23
CA ASP A 497 -48.83 19.43 5.63
C ASP A 497 -48.68 20.54 6.69
N ARG A 498 -49.49 20.48 7.76
CA ARG A 498 -49.35 21.35 8.94
C ARG A 498 -48.04 21.11 9.68
N ILE A 499 -47.70 19.84 9.93
CA ILE A 499 -46.46 19.46 10.64
C ILE A 499 -45.22 19.87 9.83
N LEU A 500 -45.23 19.68 8.50
CA LEU A 500 -44.14 20.09 7.61
C LEU A 500 -43.92 21.61 7.62
N ARG A 501 -44.98 22.42 7.71
CA ARG A 501 -44.88 23.89 7.83
C ARG A 501 -44.25 24.31 9.16
N GLU A 502 -44.59 23.66 10.27
CA GLU A 502 -44.01 23.95 11.60
C GLU A 502 -42.50 23.64 11.66
N PHE A 503 -42.03 22.60 10.95
CA PHE A 503 -40.60 22.29 10.86
C PHE A 503 -39.81 23.34 10.06
N GLN A 504 -40.37 23.86 8.96
CA GLN A 504 -39.73 24.92 8.17
C GLN A 504 -39.55 26.22 8.97
N THR A 505 -40.50 26.55 9.86
CA THR A 505 -40.39 27.74 10.73
C THR A 505 -39.33 27.60 11.83
N LYS A 506 -39.06 26.37 12.31
CA LYS A 506 -38.03 26.14 13.35
C LYS A 506 -36.60 26.14 12.80
N GLU A 507 -36.36 25.62 11.60
CA GLU A 507 -35.04 25.71 10.95
C GLU A 507 -34.65 27.17 10.60
N GLN A 508 -35.63 28.03 10.31
CA GLN A 508 -35.42 29.47 10.13
C GLN A 508 -35.11 30.20 11.45
N ALA A 509 -35.61 29.71 12.59
CA ALA A 509 -35.31 30.27 13.90
C ALA A 509 -33.92 29.84 14.42
N GLU A 510 -33.50 28.60 14.17
CA GLU A 510 -32.18 28.09 14.57
C GLU A 510 -31.03 28.66 13.72
N SER A 511 -31.29 29.00 12.45
CA SER A 511 -30.30 29.67 11.58
C SER A 511 -30.10 31.17 11.89
N ALA A 512 -30.92 31.77 12.76
CA ALA A 512 -30.77 33.16 13.18
C ALA A 512 -29.75 33.36 14.33
N ILE A 513 -29.22 32.28 14.94
CA ILE A 513 -28.40 32.37 16.16
C ILE A 513 -26.89 32.10 15.93
N THR A 514 -26.44 31.73 14.73
CA THR A 514 -25.01 31.55 14.46
C THR A 514 -24.45 32.60 13.49
N ASN A 515 -23.88 33.66 14.05
CA ASN A 515 -23.00 34.62 13.36
C ASN A 515 -21.61 34.01 13.13
N ILE A 516 -21.31 33.52 11.92
CA ILE A 516 -19.94 33.27 11.40
C ILE A 516 -19.94 33.58 9.88
N PRO A 517 -18.91 34.24 9.30
CA PRO A 517 -19.08 35.21 8.22
C PRO A 517 -19.23 34.62 6.82
N LYS A 518 -20.03 35.32 6.00
CA LYS A 518 -20.13 35.11 4.55
C LYS A 518 -18.94 35.75 3.84
N ASN A 519 -18.05 34.94 3.29
CA ASN A 519 -17.33 35.14 2.03
C ASN A 519 -16.74 33.77 1.68
N VAL A 520 -17.16 33.10 0.59
CA VAL A 520 -16.77 33.41 -0.78
C VAL A 520 -17.97 33.24 -1.72
N LYS A 521 -18.22 34.27 -2.56
CA LYS A 521 -19.14 34.19 -3.70
C LYS A 521 -18.61 33.16 -4.70
N ILE A 522 -19.36 32.09 -4.96
CA ILE A 522 -19.36 31.43 -6.27
C ILE A 522 -20.71 31.77 -6.90
N SER A 523 -20.64 32.52 -7.99
CA SER A 523 -21.77 33.00 -8.75
C SER A 523 -22.36 31.88 -9.61
N GLU A 524 -23.53 31.39 -9.25
CA GLU A 524 -24.45 30.80 -10.23
C GLU A 524 -25.82 31.43 -10.02
N LYS A 525 -26.14 32.45 -10.83
CA LYS A 525 -27.49 33.01 -10.88
C LYS A 525 -28.44 31.92 -11.37
N PRO A 526 -29.58 31.65 -10.69
CA PRO A 526 -30.61 30.78 -11.24
C PRO A 526 -31.13 31.39 -12.55
N ILE A 527 -31.11 30.61 -13.62
CA ILE A 527 -31.66 31.02 -14.92
C ILE A 527 -33.17 31.21 -14.75
N LYS A 528 -33.64 32.47 -14.74
CA LYS A 528 -35.08 32.77 -14.83
C LYS A 528 -35.57 32.36 -16.21
N LEU A 529 -36.28 31.23 -16.29
CA LEU A 529 -37.01 30.82 -17.49
C LEU A 529 -38.26 31.68 -17.65
N SER A 530 -38.56 32.11 -18.87
CA SER A 530 -39.82 32.81 -19.16
C SER A 530 -41.01 31.86 -19.00
N ASP A 531 -42.20 32.40 -18.67
CA ASP A 531 -43.42 31.60 -18.50
C ASP A 531 -43.77 30.78 -19.74
N ALA A 532 -43.44 31.29 -20.93
CA ALA A 532 -43.58 30.56 -22.19
C ALA A 532 -42.67 29.32 -22.25
N LYS A 533 -41.40 29.43 -21.79
CA LYS A 533 -40.48 28.29 -21.71
C LYS A 533 -40.92 27.27 -20.66
N ILE A 534 -41.42 27.74 -19.52
CA ILE A 534 -41.94 26.85 -18.47
C ILE A 534 -43.15 26.07 -18.99
N LYS A 535 -44.10 26.72 -19.67
CA LYS A 535 -45.26 26.07 -20.28
C LYS A 535 -44.85 25.06 -21.34
N TYR A 536 -43.86 25.40 -22.16
CA TYR A 536 -43.30 24.52 -23.17
C TYR A 536 -42.62 23.27 -22.56
N TYR A 537 -41.76 23.42 -21.56
CA TYR A 537 -41.12 22.28 -20.90
C TYR A 537 -42.10 21.39 -20.15
N LYS A 538 -43.13 21.97 -19.52
CA LYS A 538 -44.23 21.19 -18.93
C LYS A 538 -44.96 20.34 -19.97
N LYS A 539 -45.21 20.89 -21.17
CA LYS A 539 -45.82 20.14 -22.29
C LYS A 539 -44.93 18.95 -22.72
N ILE A 540 -43.64 19.19 -22.94
CA ILE A 540 -42.68 18.14 -23.33
C ILE A 540 -42.56 17.05 -22.26
N PHE A 541 -42.52 17.44 -20.97
CA PHE A 541 -42.47 16.51 -19.86
C PHE A 541 -43.74 15.66 -19.74
N GLN A 542 -44.92 16.25 -20.02
CA GLN A 542 -46.18 15.52 -20.02
C GLN A 542 -46.24 14.49 -21.15
N LEU A 543 -45.77 14.85 -22.36
CA LEU A 543 -45.65 13.92 -23.48
C LEU A 543 -44.66 12.79 -23.14
N TYR A 544 -43.55 13.08 -22.45
CA TYR A 544 -42.64 12.04 -22.00
C TYR A 544 -43.29 11.07 -21.01
N LYS A 545 -44.11 11.56 -20.07
CA LYS A 545 -44.89 10.69 -19.18
C LYS A 545 -45.86 9.79 -19.93
N GLU A 546 -46.45 10.28 -21.01
CA GLU A 546 -47.42 9.52 -21.83
C GLU A 546 -46.75 8.46 -22.71
N TYR A 547 -45.61 8.79 -23.35
CA TYR A 547 -44.97 7.91 -24.35
C TYR A 547 -43.78 7.10 -23.83
N GLY A 548 -43.26 7.43 -22.63
CA GLY A 548 -42.23 6.69 -21.91
C GLY A 548 -40.83 6.68 -22.54
N THR A 549 -40.62 7.30 -23.69
CA THR A 549 -39.32 7.35 -24.39
C THR A 549 -39.10 8.65 -25.15
N PHE A 550 -37.88 9.20 -25.10
CA PHE A 550 -37.52 10.46 -25.78
C PHE A 550 -37.70 10.38 -27.31
N LYS A 551 -37.49 9.22 -27.93
CA LYS A 551 -37.69 9.02 -29.37
C LYS A 551 -39.14 9.22 -29.82
N LYS A 552 -40.12 8.77 -29.02
CA LYS A 552 -41.55 8.93 -29.36
C LYS A 552 -42.04 10.37 -29.18
N VAL A 553 -41.51 11.08 -28.17
CA VAL A 553 -41.79 12.51 -27.98
C VAL A 553 -41.16 13.34 -29.11
N ALA A 554 -39.93 13.01 -29.49
CA ALA A 554 -39.19 13.64 -30.59
C ALA A 554 -39.96 13.55 -31.93
N SER A 555 -40.52 12.38 -32.26
CA SER A 555 -41.34 12.23 -33.48
C SER A 555 -42.65 13.02 -33.46
N LYS A 556 -43.21 13.30 -32.28
CA LYS A 556 -44.51 13.96 -32.13
C LYS A 556 -44.40 15.49 -32.13
N GLU A 557 -43.28 16.02 -31.64
CA GLU A 557 -43.01 17.47 -31.61
C GLU A 557 -41.99 17.91 -32.68
N SER A 558 -41.64 17.03 -33.63
CA SER A 558 -40.63 17.28 -34.68
C SER A 558 -39.28 17.76 -34.12
N LEU A 559 -38.83 17.16 -33.03
CA LEU A 559 -37.56 17.45 -32.35
C LEU A 559 -36.58 16.28 -32.52
N THR A 560 -35.30 16.51 -32.20
CA THR A 560 -34.34 15.41 -32.00
C THR A 560 -34.46 14.85 -30.59
N SER A 561 -34.12 13.57 -30.38
CA SER A 561 -34.18 12.95 -29.04
C SER A 561 -33.25 13.63 -28.03
N GLU A 562 -32.11 14.12 -28.48
CA GLU A 562 -31.17 14.89 -27.66
C GLU A 562 -31.76 16.23 -27.22
N ARG A 563 -32.57 16.87 -28.08
CA ARG A 563 -33.22 18.14 -27.76
C ARG A 563 -34.42 18.00 -26.81
N VAL A 564 -35.04 16.83 -26.76
CA VAL A 564 -36.07 16.50 -25.77
C VAL A 564 -35.46 16.16 -24.40
N GLN A 565 -34.24 15.61 -24.40
CA GLN A 565 -33.50 15.28 -23.17
C GLN A 565 -32.89 16.52 -22.49
N GLN A 566 -32.42 17.49 -23.29
CA GLN A 566 -32.01 18.82 -22.83
C GLN A 566 -33.21 19.63 -22.32
#